data_AF-A0A8T2MUJ8-F1
#
_entry.id   AF-A0A8T2MUJ8-F1
#
_cell.length_a   1.000
_cell.length_b   1.000
_cell.length_c   1.000
_cell.angle_alpha   90.00
_cell.angle_beta   90.00
_cell.angle_gamma   90.00
#
_symmetry.space_group_name_H-M   'P 1'
#
loop_
_entity.id
_entity.type
_entity.pdbx_description
1 polymer ?
#
loop_
_entity_poly.entity_id
_entity_poly.type
_entity_poly.pdbx_seq_one_letter_code
_entity_poly.pdbx_strand_id
1 'polypeptide(L)'
;MTQTNEKYGTSRMVRRRPVFISQEGVQKARTSKNRLSHSMKAVPGHWDKSLLPDIGYKKVPLLHSSDEYKKILDLFQKTMVGYRIISVQRIQNRALWEVFQWQRDQMKKHN
;
A
#
# COMPACT_ATOMS: atom_id res chain seq x y z
N MET A 1 -24.16 33.18 13.20
CA MET A 1 -24.26 32.03 14.14
C MET A 1 -23.04 31.14 13.94
N THR A 2 -22.37 30.77 15.03
CA THR A 2 -21.20 29.89 15.01
C THR A 2 -21.56 28.63 15.76
N GLN A 3 -21.27 27.47 15.18
CA GLN A 3 -21.45 26.19 15.83
C GLN A 3 -20.08 25.67 16.26
N THR A 4 -19.97 25.31 17.52
CA THR A 4 -18.78 24.69 18.09
C THR A 4 -19.05 23.22 18.32
N ASN A 5 -18.12 22.36 17.92
CA ASN A 5 -18.14 20.95 18.25
C ASN A 5 -17.42 20.75 19.58
N GLU A 6 -18.16 20.39 20.63
CA GLU A 6 -17.62 20.26 21.99
C GLU A 6 -16.62 19.10 22.14
N LYS A 7 -16.77 18.02 21.37
CA LYS A 7 -15.86 16.86 21.41
C LYS A 7 -14.50 17.15 20.78
N TYR A 8 -14.46 18.00 19.76
CA TYR A 8 -13.24 18.25 18.96
C TYR A 8 -12.74 19.70 19.06
N GLY A 9 -13.43 20.58 19.79
CA GLY A 9 -13.09 22.01 19.95
C GLY A 9 -13.17 22.83 18.65
N THR A 10 -13.68 22.27 17.56
CA THR A 10 -13.70 22.95 16.25
C THR A 10 -14.90 23.87 16.14
N SER A 11 -14.67 25.11 15.71
CA SER A 11 -15.72 26.11 15.48
C SER A 11 -15.93 26.35 14.00
N ARG A 12 -17.19 26.40 13.55
CA ARG A 12 -17.56 26.72 12.16
C ARG A 12 -18.68 27.74 12.12
N MET A 13 -18.66 28.63 11.13
CA MET A 13 -19.80 29.51 10.88
C MET A 13 -20.96 28.71 10.28
N VAL A 14 -22.14 28.82 10.90
CA VAL A 14 -23.38 28.24 10.39
C VAL A 14 -23.85 29.09 9.21
N ARG A 15 -24.07 28.45 8.06
CA ARG A 15 -24.50 29.09 6.81
C ARG A 15 -25.61 28.27 6.16
N ARG A 16 -26.62 28.94 5.58
CA ARG A 16 -27.71 28.25 4.86
C ARG A 16 -27.34 27.88 3.42
N ARG A 17 -26.44 28.63 2.79
CA ARG A 17 -26.00 28.40 1.40
C ARG A 17 -24.51 28.01 1.37
N PRO A 18 -24.11 27.05 0.51
CA PRO A 18 -22.70 26.74 0.26
C PRO A 18 -21.90 27.97 -0.20
N VAL A 19 -20.61 27.99 0.12
CA VAL A 19 -19.69 29.01 -0.39
C VAL A 19 -19.48 28.78 -1.87
N PHE A 20 -19.67 29.82 -2.68
CA PHE A 20 -19.35 29.75 -4.09
C PHE A 20 -17.84 29.54 -4.26
N ILE A 21 -17.48 28.53 -5.05
CA ILE A 21 -16.09 28.23 -5.42
C ILE A 21 -15.99 28.45 -6.93
N SER A 22 -15.07 29.33 -7.36
CA SER A 22 -14.82 29.57 -8.78
C SER A 22 -14.25 28.31 -9.43
N GLN A 23 -14.33 28.22 -10.77
CA GLN A 23 -13.78 27.08 -11.52
C GLN A 23 -12.29 26.84 -11.20
N GLU A 24 -11.51 27.92 -11.05
CA GLU A 24 -10.13 27.88 -10.59
C GLU A 24 -10.00 27.39 -9.15
N GLY A 25 -10.90 27.82 -8.25
CA GLY A 25 -10.96 27.33 -6.88
C GLY A 25 -11.30 25.85 -6.78
N VAL A 26 -12.15 25.34 -7.68
CA VAL A 26 -12.48 23.91 -7.79
C VAL A 26 -11.26 23.13 -8.29
N GLN A 27 -10.56 23.63 -9.31
CA GLN A 27 -9.33 23.01 -9.78
C GLN A 27 -8.24 23.01 -8.70
N LYS A 28 -8.05 24.13 -8.00
CA LYS A 28 -7.12 24.24 -6.85
C LYS A 28 -7.51 23.30 -5.70
N ALA A 29 -8.79 23.14 -5.38
CA ALA A 29 -9.23 22.20 -4.35
C ALA A 29 -9.05 20.73 -4.79
N ARG A 30 -9.22 20.42 -6.07
CA ARG A 30 -8.94 19.10 -6.66
C ARG A 30 -7.44 18.79 -6.68
N THR A 31 -6.60 19.76 -7.03
CA THR A 31 -5.14 19.59 -7.06
C THR A 31 -4.52 19.65 -5.67
N SER A 32 -5.02 20.49 -4.75
CA SER A 32 -4.49 20.57 -3.37
C SER A 32 -4.92 19.38 -2.49
N LYS A 33 -6.05 18.72 -2.80
CA LYS A 33 -6.44 17.44 -2.16
C LYS A 33 -5.79 16.19 -2.79
N ASN A 34 -4.90 16.36 -3.77
CA ASN A 34 -3.86 15.37 -4.08
C ASN A 34 -2.60 15.79 -3.32
N ARG A 35 -2.39 15.38 -2.07
CA ARG A 35 -2.17 13.99 -1.70
C ARG A 35 -2.65 13.76 -0.26
N LEU A 36 -3.93 13.42 -0.07
CA LEU A 36 -4.12 12.21 0.75
C LEU A 36 -3.52 11.10 -0.09
N SER A 37 -2.22 10.92 0.13
CA SER A 37 -1.52 9.69 -0.12
C SER A 37 -2.39 8.56 0.44
N HIS A 38 -3.34 8.05 -0.35
CA HIS A 38 -3.21 6.64 -0.69
C HIS A 38 -1.79 6.55 -1.20
N SER A 39 -0.88 6.34 -0.26
CA SER A 39 0.44 5.84 -0.54
C SER A 39 0.13 4.74 -1.53
N MET A 40 0.47 4.92 -2.81
CA MET A 40 0.64 3.78 -3.68
C MET A 40 1.62 2.95 -2.88
N LYS A 41 1.10 2.01 -2.09
CA LYS A 41 1.84 1.45 -0.97
C LYS A 41 3.03 0.81 -1.63
N ALA A 42 4.19 1.45 -1.44
CA ALA A 42 5.32 1.21 -2.30
C ALA A 42 5.55 -0.29 -2.30
N VAL A 43 5.54 -0.88 -3.50
CA VAL A 43 5.94 -2.27 -3.64
C VAL A 43 7.34 -2.40 -3.03
N PRO A 44 7.67 -3.54 -2.40
CA PRO A 44 8.92 -3.67 -1.68
C PRO A 44 10.11 -3.23 -2.52
N GLY A 45 11.07 -2.52 -1.92
CA GLY A 45 12.17 -1.90 -2.66
C GLY A 45 13.02 -2.88 -3.48
N HIS A 46 13.09 -4.15 -3.04
CA HIS A 46 13.80 -5.23 -3.73
C HIS A 46 13.00 -5.87 -4.88
N TRP A 47 11.76 -5.43 -5.14
CA TRP A 47 10.99 -5.88 -6.30
C TRP A 47 11.48 -5.17 -7.56
N ASP A 48 11.67 -5.95 -8.61
CA ASP A 48 11.87 -5.42 -9.94
C ASP A 48 10.60 -4.74 -10.49
N LYS A 49 10.58 -3.40 -10.41
CA LYS A 49 9.45 -2.56 -10.84
C LYS A 49 9.20 -2.64 -12.35
N SER A 50 10.20 -3.01 -13.14
CA SER A 50 10.04 -3.17 -14.59
C SER A 50 9.22 -4.42 -14.96
N LEU A 51 9.09 -5.36 -14.01
CA LEU A 51 8.43 -6.63 -14.20
C LEU A 51 7.05 -6.70 -13.51
N LEU A 52 6.51 -5.56 -13.06
CA LEU A 52 5.18 -5.51 -12.48
C LEU A 52 4.12 -5.28 -13.56
N PRO A 53 3.31 -6.30 -13.93
CA PRO A 53 2.19 -6.06 -14.82
C PRO A 53 1.09 -5.28 -14.09
N ASP A 54 0.34 -4.47 -14.83
CA ASP A 54 -0.83 -3.74 -14.30
C ASP A 54 -1.96 -4.71 -13.90
N ILE A 55 -2.05 -5.86 -14.56
CA ILE A 55 -3.05 -6.91 -14.30
C ILE A 55 -2.34 -8.26 -14.22
N GLY A 56 -2.61 -9.02 -13.15
CA GLY A 56 -2.06 -10.38 -12.95
C GLY A 56 -0.79 -10.40 -12.09
N TYR A 57 0.13 -11.30 -12.43
CA TYR A 57 1.36 -11.51 -11.67
C TYR A 57 2.52 -11.92 -12.58
N LYS A 58 3.75 -11.70 -12.09
CA LYS A 58 4.97 -12.21 -12.73
C LYS A 58 5.76 -13.06 -11.75
N LYS A 59 6.35 -14.14 -12.26
CA LYS A 59 7.28 -14.99 -11.52
C LYS A 59 8.70 -14.53 -11.84
N VAL A 60 9.44 -14.12 -10.82
CA VAL A 60 10.84 -13.72 -10.95
C VAL A 60 11.70 -14.81 -10.30
N PRO A 61 12.53 -15.55 -11.07
CA PRO A 61 13.42 -16.54 -10.48
C PRO A 61 14.44 -15.86 -9.57
N LEU A 62 14.63 -16.42 -8.38
CA LEU A 62 15.66 -15.96 -7.45
C LEU A 62 16.97 -16.70 -7.72
N LEU A 63 18.07 -15.95 -7.75
CA LEU A 63 19.39 -16.51 -7.92
C LEU A 63 19.85 -17.19 -6.62
N HIS A 64 20.47 -18.36 -6.73
CA HIS A 64 20.97 -19.13 -5.57
C HIS A 64 21.94 -18.35 -4.68
N SER A 65 22.69 -17.39 -5.24
CA SER A 65 23.62 -16.55 -4.50
C SER A 65 22.96 -15.43 -3.72
N SER A 66 21.70 -15.09 -4.02
CA SER A 66 20.98 -14.00 -3.37
C SER A 66 20.68 -14.31 -1.91
N ASP A 67 20.77 -13.30 -1.04
CA ASP A 67 20.48 -13.46 0.38
C ASP A 67 19.01 -13.82 0.61
N GLU A 68 18.11 -13.35 -0.25
CA GLU A 68 16.69 -13.74 -0.24
C GLU A 68 16.53 -15.25 -0.45
N TYR A 69 17.22 -15.83 -1.45
CA TYR A 69 17.20 -17.27 -1.70
C TYR A 69 17.72 -18.06 -0.49
N LYS A 70 18.88 -17.67 0.05
CA LYS A 70 19.49 -18.35 1.20
C LYS A 70 18.59 -18.31 2.43
N LYS A 71 17.93 -17.18 2.68
CA LYS A 71 16.98 -17.03 3.79
C LYS A 71 15.76 -17.93 3.62
N ILE A 72 15.21 -18.02 2.41
CA ILE A 72 14.07 -18.91 2.11
C ILE A 72 14.49 -20.38 2.27
N LEU A 73 15.69 -20.74 1.81
CA LEU A 73 16.24 -22.08 1.96
C LEU A 73 16.38 -22.47 3.44
N ASP A 74 16.98 -21.61 4.27
CA ASP A 74 17.14 -21.85 5.70
C ASP A 74 15.78 -22.04 6.40
N LEU A 75 14.80 -21.19 6.09
CA LEU A 75 13.45 -21.31 6.64
C LEU A 75 12.74 -22.60 6.21
N PHE A 76 12.91 -23.01 4.96
CA PHE A 76 12.30 -24.24 4.44
C PHE A 76 12.93 -25.48 5.08
N GLN A 77 14.26 -25.53 5.17
CA GLN A 77 14.99 -26.69 5.72
C GLN A 77 14.75 -26.91 7.22
N LYS A 78 14.37 -25.87 7.96
CA LYS A 78 14.00 -26.00 9.39
C LYS A 78 12.83 -26.94 9.63
N THR A 79 11.87 -26.99 8.71
CA THR A 79 10.64 -27.78 8.88
C THR A 79 10.53 -28.92 7.88
N MET A 80 11.07 -28.76 6.66
CA MET A 80 10.96 -29.72 5.57
C MET A 80 12.30 -30.42 5.30
N VAL A 81 12.59 -31.45 6.10
CA VAL A 81 13.81 -32.27 5.98
C VAL A 81 13.64 -33.32 4.88
N GLY A 82 14.72 -33.63 4.15
CA GLY A 82 14.75 -34.68 3.12
C GLY A 82 14.31 -34.25 1.71
N TYR A 83 13.94 -32.98 1.53
CA TYR A 83 13.56 -32.43 0.24
C TYR A 83 14.65 -31.53 -0.35
N ARG A 84 14.82 -31.61 -1.68
CA ARG A 84 15.72 -30.74 -2.44
C ARG A 84 14.92 -29.68 -3.18
N ILE A 85 15.24 -28.41 -2.93
CA ILE A 85 14.65 -27.28 -3.66
C ILE A 85 15.23 -27.25 -5.08
N ILE A 86 14.37 -27.29 -6.09
CA ILE A 86 14.75 -27.19 -7.51
C ILE A 86 14.88 -25.73 -7.94
N SER A 87 13.91 -24.89 -7.55
CA SER A 87 13.92 -23.46 -7.84
C SER A 87 13.09 -22.70 -6.82
N VAL A 88 13.40 -21.41 -6.66
CA VAL A 88 12.58 -20.47 -5.89
C VAL A 88 12.22 -19.31 -6.81
N GLN A 89 10.94 -19.01 -6.88
CA GLN A 89 10.41 -17.93 -7.71
C GLN A 89 9.63 -16.96 -6.83
N ARG A 90 10.02 -15.69 -6.90
CA ARG A 90 9.29 -14.61 -6.25
C ARG A 90 8.08 -14.25 -7.10
N ILE A 91 6.89 -14.30 -6.50
CA ILE A 91 5.65 -13.87 -7.15
C ILE A 91 5.48 -12.37 -6.92
N GLN A 92 5.55 -11.59 -7.99
CA GLN A 92 5.27 -10.16 -7.97
C GLN A 92 3.84 -9.95 -8.47
N ASN A 93 2.94 -9.65 -7.53
CA ASN A 93 1.55 -9.30 -7.82
C ASN A 93 1.21 -8.00 -7.08
N ARG A 94 1.00 -6.93 -7.84
CA ARG A 94 0.75 -5.60 -7.29
C ARG A 94 -0.61 -5.52 -6.58
N ALA A 95 -1.67 -5.99 -7.24
CA ALA A 95 -3.03 -5.90 -6.72
C ALA A 95 -3.18 -6.65 -5.39
N LEU A 96 -2.68 -7.89 -5.32
CA LEU A 96 -2.71 -8.67 -4.08
C LEU A 96 -1.85 -8.05 -2.99
N TRP A 97 -0.71 -7.46 -3.34
CA TRP A 97 0.15 -6.77 -2.37
C TRP A 97 -0.55 -5.57 -1.75
N GLU A 98 -1.23 -4.75 -2.55
CA GLU A 98 -1.98 -3.59 -2.07
C GLU A 98 -3.11 -4.00 -1.10
N VAL A 99 -3.86 -5.05 -1.44
CA VAL A 99 -4.91 -5.62 -0.59
C VAL A 99 -4.33 -6.16 0.72
N PHE A 100 -3.26 -6.94 0.66
CA PHE A 100 -2.57 -7.48 1.84
C PHE A 100 -2.11 -6.36 2.78
N GLN A 101 -1.46 -5.33 2.23
CA GLN A 101 -1.01 -4.19 3.02
C GLN A 101 -2.19 -3.44 3.65
N TRP A 102 -3.30 -3.27 2.93
CA TRP A 102 -4.51 -2.65 3.49
C TRP A 102 -5.03 -3.44 4.68
N GLN A 103 -5.21 -4.76 4.56
CA GLN A 103 -5.67 -5.60 5.65
C GLN A 103 -4.72 -5.59 6.85
N ARG A 104 -3.41 -5.73 6.62
CA ARG A 104 -2.40 -5.67 7.68
C ARG A 104 -2.49 -4.38 8.49
N ASP A 105 -2.67 -3.25 7.82
CA ASP A 105 -2.76 -1.96 8.50
C ASP A 105 -4.10 -1.79 9.24
N GLN A 106 -5.18 -2.43 8.80
CA GLN A 106 -6.42 -2.50 9.59
C GLN A 106 -6.23 -3.34 10.85
N MET A 107 -5.59 -4.52 10.74
CA MET A 107 -5.32 -5.39 11.89
C MET A 107 -4.46 -4.69 12.94
N LYS A 108 -3.45 -3.92 12.54
CA LYS A 108 -2.60 -3.13 13.45
C LYS A 108 -3.34 -2.00 14.20
N LYS A 109 -4.49 -1.55 13.70
CA LYS A 109 -5.30 -0.52 14.37
C LYS A 109 -6.30 -1.12 15.34
N HIS A 110 -6.65 -2.39 15.15
CA HIS A 110 -7.63 -3.10 15.97
C HIS A 110 -6.97 -3.84 17.16
N ASN A 111 -5.66 -4.06 17.09
CA ASN A 111 -4.84 -4.58 18.19
C ASN A 111 -4.11 -3.44 18.90
#